data_AF-A0A0C1ZLG7-F1
#
_entry.id   AF-A0A0C1ZLG7-F1
#
_cell.length_a   1.000
_cell.length_b   1.000
_cell.length_c   1.000
_cell.angle_alpha   90.00
_cell.angle_beta   90.00
_cell.angle_gamma   90.00
#
_symmetry.space_group_name_H-M   'P 1'
#
loop_
_entity.id
_entity.type
_entity.pdbx_description
1 polymer ?
#
loop_
_entity_poly.entity_id
_entity_poly.type
_entity_poly.pdbx_seq_one_letter_code
_entity_poly.pdbx_strand_id
1 'polypeptide(L)'
;MGVPEYVKEAAQSLADSVDDAENALTERLDGKADIGLERSFDVLVDNVWVALRARLEFWRLYRHDGIGLLNAEERTKAKVDEHLELTRVAEELLARLFGDGVEFLRLSYPQQAAHMAARLRYIESRGLQAEFSKLVGAEPAALAHVCQQRYEAMVSERTARDNAVTVDLRPLRAKIRWAAENYASLLISTLPKGDEEWSKTVLAALQPMLATDITRTKSDAGEESEGAEPPVPVDQPEGE
;
A
#
# COMPACT_ATOMS: atom_id res chain seq x y z
N MET A 1 -34.30 28.80 -28.43
CA MET A 1 -34.00 29.65 -27.25
C MET A 1 -32.72 29.12 -26.62
N GLY A 2 -31.81 30.00 -26.21
CA GLY A 2 -30.56 29.57 -25.55
C GLY A 2 -30.81 29.05 -24.14
N VAL A 3 -29.96 28.12 -23.68
CA VAL A 3 -29.99 27.60 -22.31
C VAL A 3 -29.65 28.74 -21.33
N PRO A 4 -30.46 28.98 -20.28
CA PRO A 4 -30.21 30.03 -19.30
C PRO A 4 -28.90 29.84 -18.54
N GLU A 5 -28.29 30.94 -18.09
CA GLU A 5 -26.95 30.93 -17.49
C GLU A 5 -26.87 30.08 -16.21
N TYR A 6 -27.91 30.11 -15.36
CA TYR A 6 -27.99 29.28 -14.16
C TYR A 6 -28.01 27.77 -14.45
N VAL A 7 -28.51 27.34 -15.62
CA VAL A 7 -28.46 25.93 -16.04
C VAL A 7 -27.05 25.56 -16.47
N LYS A 8 -26.32 26.48 -17.11
CA LYS A 8 -24.90 26.26 -17.46
C LYS A 8 -24.01 26.19 -16.23
N GLU A 9 -24.25 27.05 -15.24
CA GLU A 9 -23.55 27.00 -13.95
C GLU A 9 -23.80 25.66 -13.23
N ALA A 10 -25.04 25.18 -13.23
CA ALA A 10 -25.37 23.87 -12.67
C ALA A 10 -24.73 22.71 -13.45
N ALA A 11 -24.66 22.81 -14.78
CA ALA A 11 -23.96 21.84 -15.61
C ALA A 11 -22.45 21.81 -15.30
N GLN A 12 -21.83 22.98 -15.13
CA GLN A 12 -20.43 23.07 -14.74
C GLN A 12 -20.20 22.49 -13.35
N SER A 13 -21.05 22.80 -12.38
CA SER A 13 -20.93 22.23 -11.03
C SER A 13 -21.09 20.71 -11.00
N LEU A 14 -21.91 20.13 -11.89
CA LEU A 14 -22.01 18.70 -12.07
C LEU A 14 -20.73 18.12 -12.69
N ALA A 15 -20.20 18.76 -13.74
CA ALA A 15 -18.94 18.36 -14.38
C ALA A 15 -17.79 18.36 -13.36
N ASP A 16 -17.61 19.44 -12.60
CA ASP A 16 -16.59 19.55 -11.55
C ASP A 16 -16.74 18.44 -10.49
N SER A 17 -17.98 18.08 -10.14
CA SER A 17 -18.25 17.02 -9.15
C SER A 17 -17.95 15.62 -9.68
N VAL A 18 -18.10 15.40 -10.99
CA VAL A 18 -17.70 14.16 -11.67
C VAL A 18 -16.18 14.08 -11.77
N ASP A 19 -15.52 15.15 -12.19
CA ASP A 19 -14.06 15.23 -12.29
C ASP A 19 -13.40 14.95 -10.92
N ASP A 20 -13.90 15.56 -9.84
CA ASP A 20 -13.44 15.29 -8.47
C ASP A 20 -13.52 13.79 -8.10
N ALA A 21 -14.60 13.12 -8.51
CA ALA A 21 -14.83 11.72 -8.18
C ALA A 21 -14.02 10.77 -9.07
N GLU A 22 -13.84 11.08 -10.35
CA GLU A 22 -12.98 10.35 -11.27
C GLU A 22 -11.52 10.45 -10.85
N ASN A 23 -11.05 11.64 -10.44
CA ASN A 23 -9.71 11.84 -9.89
C ASN A 23 -9.50 10.99 -8.63
N ALA A 24 -10.42 11.06 -7.67
CA ALA A 24 -10.33 10.27 -6.43
C ALA A 24 -10.38 8.75 -6.70
N LEU A 25 -11.13 8.30 -7.69
CA LEU A 25 -11.19 6.89 -8.08
C LEU A 25 -9.91 6.44 -8.78
N THR A 26 -9.37 7.28 -9.66
CA THR A 26 -8.11 7.03 -10.37
C THR A 26 -6.95 6.92 -9.39
N GLU A 27 -6.81 7.88 -8.46
CA GLU A 27 -5.83 7.82 -7.37
C GLU A 27 -5.95 6.52 -6.55
N ARG A 28 -7.18 6.08 -6.28
CA ARG A 28 -7.42 4.83 -5.55
C ARG A 28 -7.06 3.58 -6.36
N LEU A 29 -7.25 3.60 -7.68
CA LEU A 29 -6.91 2.48 -8.57
C LEU A 29 -5.40 2.39 -8.79
N ASP A 30 -4.75 3.50 -9.09
CA ASP A 30 -3.28 3.60 -9.21
C ASP A 30 -2.63 3.17 -7.90
N GLY A 31 -3.19 3.61 -6.77
CA GLY A 31 -2.76 3.21 -5.44
C GLY A 31 -2.67 1.69 -5.25
N LYS A 32 -3.57 0.91 -5.86
CA LYS A 32 -3.58 -0.56 -5.76
C LYS A 32 -2.53 -1.24 -6.64
N ALA A 33 -2.24 -0.70 -7.82
CA ALA A 33 -1.22 -1.25 -8.72
C ALA A 33 0.17 -1.17 -8.09
N ASP A 34 0.46 -0.05 -7.41
CA ASP A 34 1.69 0.16 -6.67
C ASP A 34 1.91 -0.87 -5.55
N ILE A 35 0.86 -1.30 -4.83
CA ILE A 35 1.00 -2.24 -3.69
C ILE A 35 1.67 -3.56 -4.09
N GLY A 36 1.43 -4.04 -5.32
CA GLY A 36 2.06 -5.26 -5.83
C GLY A 36 3.56 -5.09 -6.07
N LEU A 37 3.95 -3.96 -6.67
CA LEU A 37 5.35 -3.61 -6.91
C LEU A 37 6.08 -3.31 -5.60
N GLU A 38 5.43 -2.62 -4.65
CA GLU A 38 5.96 -2.38 -3.30
C GLU A 38 6.30 -3.69 -2.60
N ARG A 39 5.38 -4.66 -2.59
CA ARG A 39 5.62 -5.97 -1.97
C ARG A 39 6.77 -6.72 -2.65
N SER A 40 6.84 -6.69 -3.98
CA SER A 40 7.95 -7.32 -4.70
C SER A 40 9.29 -6.66 -4.38
N PHE A 41 9.30 -5.34 -4.22
CA PHE A 41 10.50 -4.58 -3.87
C PHE A 41 10.92 -4.85 -2.42
N ASP A 42 9.98 -4.93 -1.50
CA ASP A 42 10.21 -5.30 -0.10
C ASP A 42 10.90 -6.67 0.03
N VAL A 43 10.41 -7.68 -0.68
CA VAL A 43 11.06 -9.01 -0.75
C VAL A 43 12.48 -8.93 -1.32
N LEU A 44 12.72 -8.07 -2.33
CA LEU A 44 14.07 -7.85 -2.85
C LEU A 44 14.99 -7.25 -1.79
N VAL A 45 14.53 -6.22 -1.07
CA VAL A 45 15.31 -5.58 0.00
C VAL A 45 15.65 -6.57 1.10
N ASP A 46 14.68 -7.39 1.53
CA ASP A 46 14.90 -8.44 2.52
C ASP A 46 15.99 -9.43 2.07
N ASN A 47 15.89 -9.89 0.83
CA ASN A 47 16.86 -10.82 0.25
C ASN A 47 18.26 -10.21 0.16
N VAL A 48 18.39 -8.91 -0.13
CA VAL A 48 19.68 -8.21 -0.12
C VAL A 48 20.29 -8.27 1.28
N TRP A 49 19.54 -7.93 2.33
CA TRP A 49 20.04 -7.97 3.71
C TRP A 49 20.41 -9.38 4.18
N VAL A 50 19.61 -10.39 3.81
CA VAL A 50 19.93 -11.80 4.07
C VAL A 50 21.23 -12.21 3.35
N ALA A 51 21.39 -11.81 2.09
CA ALA A 51 22.60 -12.11 1.31
C ALA A 51 23.85 -11.43 1.90
N LEU A 52 23.74 -10.17 2.35
CA LEU A 52 24.83 -9.47 3.04
C LEU A 52 25.27 -10.22 4.30
N ARG A 53 24.29 -10.65 5.12
CA ARG A 53 24.58 -11.44 6.32
C ARG A 53 25.29 -12.75 5.99
N ALA A 54 24.79 -13.50 5.01
CA ALA A 54 25.38 -14.78 4.61
C ALA A 54 26.83 -14.61 4.12
N ARG A 55 27.12 -13.51 3.40
CA ARG A 55 28.49 -13.18 2.96
C ARG A 55 29.41 -12.86 4.13
N LEU A 56 28.93 -12.17 5.16
CA LEU A 56 29.71 -11.95 6.39
C LEU A 56 29.93 -13.26 7.17
N GLU A 57 28.91 -14.12 7.24
CA GLU A 57 29.00 -15.43 7.90
C GLU A 57 30.04 -16.35 7.25
N PHE A 58 30.20 -16.28 5.93
CA PHE A 58 31.21 -17.05 5.19
C PHE A 58 32.62 -16.86 5.76
N TRP A 59 32.98 -15.66 6.20
CA TRP A 59 34.32 -15.37 6.71
C TRP A 59 34.66 -16.11 8.01
N ARG A 60 33.64 -16.61 8.75
CA ARG A 60 33.87 -17.43 9.95
C ARG A 60 34.53 -18.78 9.63
N LEU A 61 34.42 -19.26 8.39
CA LEU A 61 35.05 -20.52 7.96
C LEU A 61 36.57 -20.50 8.14
N TYR A 62 37.22 -19.34 8.00
CA TYR A 62 38.66 -19.20 8.18
C TYR A 62 39.13 -19.38 9.64
N ARG A 63 38.21 -19.36 10.60
CA ARG A 63 38.48 -19.64 12.02
C ARG A 63 38.14 -21.06 12.46
N HIS A 64 37.59 -21.88 11.56
CA HIS A 64 37.25 -23.25 11.88
C HIS A 64 38.51 -24.07 12.16
N ASP A 65 38.50 -24.92 13.19
CA ASP A 65 39.66 -25.73 13.62
C ASP A 65 40.24 -26.58 12.47
N GLY A 66 39.38 -27.01 11.54
CA GLY A 66 39.77 -27.76 10.34
C GLY A 66 40.75 -27.01 9.41
N ILE A 67 40.83 -25.67 9.47
CA ILE A 67 41.84 -24.88 8.74
C ILE A 67 43.26 -25.23 9.22
N GLY A 68 43.42 -25.70 10.47
CA GLY A 68 44.69 -26.16 11.02
C GLY A 68 45.22 -27.45 10.38
N LEU A 69 44.39 -28.18 9.62
CA LEU A 69 44.80 -29.38 8.89
C LEU A 69 45.50 -29.07 7.57
N LEU A 70 45.40 -27.83 7.07
CA LEU A 70 46.04 -27.40 5.83
C LEU A 70 47.55 -27.27 6.01
N ASN A 71 48.31 -27.79 5.06
CA ASN A 71 49.76 -27.61 5.04
C ASN A 71 50.15 -26.17 4.61
N ALA A 72 51.43 -25.81 4.73
CA ALA A 72 51.90 -24.45 4.44
C ALA A 72 51.64 -23.99 3.00
N GLU A 73 51.75 -24.89 2.01
CA GLU A 73 51.48 -24.58 0.60
C GLU A 73 49.99 -24.34 0.36
N GLU A 74 49.13 -25.17 0.95
CA GLU A 74 47.67 -25.03 0.88
C GLU A 74 47.19 -23.74 1.55
N ARG A 75 47.73 -23.41 2.73
CA ARG A 75 47.40 -22.15 3.44
C ARG A 75 47.80 -20.92 2.63
N THR A 76 48.97 -20.96 2.00
CA THR A 76 49.45 -19.87 1.12
C THR A 76 48.55 -19.73 -0.10
N LYS A 77 48.24 -20.85 -0.78
CA LYS A 77 47.35 -20.87 -1.95
C LYS A 77 45.95 -20.35 -1.64
N ALA A 78 45.41 -20.70 -0.47
CA ALA A 78 44.09 -20.25 0.00
C ALA A 78 44.11 -18.87 0.69
N LYS A 79 45.29 -18.23 0.80
CA LYS A 79 45.49 -16.93 1.44
C LYS A 79 44.91 -16.84 2.86
N VAL A 80 45.06 -17.92 3.64
CA VAL A 80 44.42 -18.05 4.96
C VAL A 80 44.82 -16.90 5.90
N ASP A 81 46.11 -16.55 5.97
CA ASP A 81 46.59 -15.54 6.90
C ASP A 81 46.10 -14.12 6.54
N GLU A 82 45.98 -13.79 5.24
CA GLU A 82 45.37 -12.54 4.79
C GLU A 82 43.87 -12.48 5.13
N HIS A 83 43.18 -13.62 5.06
CA HIS A 83 41.75 -13.71 5.33
C HIS A 83 41.42 -13.74 6.83
N LEU A 84 42.33 -14.18 7.70
CA LEU A 84 42.11 -14.17 9.16
C LEU A 84 41.90 -12.75 9.71
N GLU A 85 42.63 -11.76 9.20
CA GLU A 85 42.42 -10.35 9.58
C GLU A 85 41.04 -9.83 9.13
N LEU A 86 40.61 -10.22 7.93
CA LEU A 86 39.28 -9.90 7.41
C LEU A 86 38.17 -10.59 8.21
N THR A 87 38.39 -11.81 8.68
CA THR A 87 37.46 -12.54 9.54
C THR A 87 37.15 -11.77 10.81
N ARG A 88 38.15 -11.15 11.45
CA ARG A 88 37.92 -10.34 12.67
C ARG A 88 36.97 -9.17 12.38
N VAL A 89 37.17 -8.47 11.27
CA VAL A 89 36.32 -7.35 10.86
C VAL A 89 34.91 -7.83 10.49
N ALA A 90 34.80 -8.96 9.80
CA ALA A 90 33.53 -9.56 9.45
C ALA A 90 32.70 -9.96 10.68
N GLU A 91 33.35 -10.51 11.71
CA GLU A 91 32.69 -10.85 12.98
C GLU A 91 32.18 -9.60 13.72
N GLU A 92 32.97 -8.53 13.75
CA GLU A 92 32.55 -7.26 14.36
C GLU A 92 31.34 -6.67 13.63
N LEU A 93 31.40 -6.62 12.30
CA LEU A 93 30.29 -6.16 11.47
C LEU A 93 29.05 -7.04 11.65
N LEU A 94 29.22 -8.36 11.71
CA LEU A 94 28.10 -9.27 11.91
C LEU A 94 27.46 -9.09 13.30
N ALA A 95 28.25 -8.98 14.36
CA ALA A 95 27.73 -8.74 15.70
C ALA A 95 27.01 -7.39 15.81
N ARG A 96 27.52 -6.36 15.12
CA ARG A 96 26.95 -5.02 15.22
C ARG A 96 25.73 -4.80 14.32
N LEU A 97 25.78 -5.31 13.09
CA LEU A 97 24.73 -5.12 12.09
C LEU A 97 23.65 -6.20 12.17
N PHE A 98 24.00 -7.42 12.62
CA PHE A 98 23.11 -8.57 12.64
C PHE A 98 23.13 -9.30 14.00
N GLY A 99 23.42 -8.59 15.09
CA GLY A 99 23.40 -9.17 16.44
C GLY A 99 22.02 -9.69 16.86
N ASP A 100 20.96 -9.10 16.30
CA ASP A 100 19.56 -9.51 16.36
C ASP A 100 19.15 -10.39 15.17
N GLY A 101 20.11 -10.89 14.40
CA GLY A 101 19.85 -11.62 13.16
C GLY A 101 19.27 -10.72 12.08
N VAL A 102 18.14 -11.13 11.49
CA VAL A 102 17.41 -10.39 10.45
C VAL A 102 16.00 -10.00 10.92
N GLU A 103 15.75 -9.99 12.22
CA GLU A 103 14.42 -9.72 12.78
C GLU A 103 13.92 -8.31 12.48
N PHE A 104 14.81 -7.35 12.23
CA PHE A 104 14.45 -5.99 11.83
C PHE A 104 13.70 -5.93 10.48
N LEU A 105 13.80 -6.97 9.64
CA LEU A 105 13.06 -7.09 8.37
C LEU A 105 11.57 -7.41 8.59
N ARG A 106 11.18 -7.81 9.80
CA ARG A 106 9.78 -8.09 10.15
C ARG A 106 9.05 -6.90 10.78
N LEU A 107 9.75 -5.78 10.92
CA LEU A 107 9.19 -4.57 11.52
C LEU A 107 8.22 -3.87 10.56
N SER A 108 7.48 -2.88 11.06
CA SER A 108 6.71 -2.02 10.17
C SER A 108 7.64 -1.27 9.20
N TYR A 109 7.15 -0.93 8.01
CA TYR A 109 7.96 -0.27 6.98
C TYR A 109 8.76 0.96 7.45
N PRO A 110 8.19 1.90 8.24
CA PRO A 110 8.97 3.02 8.78
C PRO A 110 10.09 2.59 9.73
N GLN A 111 9.82 1.58 10.56
CA GLN A 111 10.82 1.04 11.49
C GLN A 111 11.92 0.30 10.73
N GLN A 112 11.55 -0.57 9.78
CA GLN A 112 12.49 -1.30 8.95
C GLN A 112 13.42 -0.34 8.20
N ALA A 113 12.88 0.69 7.55
CA ALA A 113 13.65 1.74 6.87
C ALA A 113 14.66 2.40 7.83
N ALA A 114 14.22 2.83 9.02
CA ALA A 114 15.09 3.46 10.01
C ALA A 114 16.20 2.52 10.52
N HIS A 115 15.87 1.24 10.75
CA HIS A 115 16.81 0.22 11.21
C HIS A 115 17.86 -0.13 10.16
N MET A 116 17.49 -0.19 8.89
CA MET A 116 18.41 -0.40 7.77
C MET A 116 19.33 0.81 7.58
N ALA A 117 18.78 2.03 7.60
CA ALA A 117 19.55 3.27 7.53
C ALA A 117 20.58 3.37 8.66
N ALA A 118 20.19 3.03 9.89
CA ALA A 118 21.09 3.07 11.05
C ALA A 118 22.29 2.13 10.89
N ARG A 119 22.08 0.96 10.28
CA ARG A 119 23.14 -0.03 10.01
C ARG A 119 24.13 0.47 8.96
N LEU A 120 23.64 1.05 7.86
CA LEU A 120 24.51 1.64 6.83
C LEU A 120 25.27 2.86 7.38
N ARG A 121 24.59 3.74 8.13
CA ARG A 121 25.24 4.87 8.82
C ARG A 121 26.31 4.43 9.82
N TYR A 122 26.14 3.28 10.48
CA TYR A 122 27.19 2.74 11.35
C TYR A 122 28.47 2.46 10.55
N ILE A 123 28.35 1.76 9.41
CA ILE A 123 29.48 1.47 8.52
C ILE A 123 30.15 2.80 8.10
N GLU A 124 29.35 3.78 7.72
CA GLU A 124 29.86 5.08 7.28
C GLU A 124 30.59 5.85 8.37
N SER A 125 29.97 5.97 9.55
CA SER A 125 30.50 6.70 10.70
C SER A 125 31.80 6.11 11.26
N ARG A 126 32.06 4.82 10.99
CA ARG A 126 33.25 4.10 11.42
C ARG A 126 34.33 4.03 10.34
N GLY A 127 34.07 4.55 9.14
CA GLY A 127 35.00 4.47 8.01
C GLY A 127 35.21 3.05 7.48
N LEU A 128 34.23 2.16 7.67
CA LEU A 128 34.34 0.72 7.34
C LEU A 128 33.85 0.39 5.92
N GLN A 129 33.60 1.39 5.06
CA GLN A 129 33.01 1.16 3.74
C GLN A 129 33.90 0.30 2.84
N ALA A 130 35.22 0.51 2.88
CA ALA A 130 36.16 -0.22 2.05
C ALA A 130 36.24 -1.69 2.48
N GLU A 131 36.34 -1.93 3.79
CA GLU A 131 36.34 -3.25 4.40
C GLU A 131 35.02 -3.97 4.17
N PHE A 132 33.89 -3.29 4.38
CA PHE A 132 32.56 -3.84 4.11
C PHE A 132 32.45 -4.27 2.65
N SER A 133 32.81 -3.39 1.71
CA SER A 133 32.79 -3.70 0.27
C SER A 133 33.72 -4.86 -0.09
N LYS A 134 34.88 -4.98 0.57
CA LYS A 134 35.80 -6.11 0.39
C LYS A 134 35.21 -7.43 0.92
N LEU A 135 34.49 -7.38 2.03
CA LEU A 135 33.91 -8.56 2.69
C LEU A 135 32.65 -9.06 2.00
N VAL A 136 31.75 -8.15 1.62
CA VAL A 136 30.45 -8.50 1.01
C VAL A 136 30.45 -8.36 -0.52
N GLY A 137 31.51 -7.86 -1.13
CA GLY A 137 31.55 -7.51 -2.55
C GLY A 137 31.05 -6.09 -2.83
N ALA A 138 31.70 -5.41 -3.77
CA ALA A 138 31.40 -4.02 -4.09
C ALA A 138 29.99 -3.84 -4.66
N GLU A 139 29.55 -4.76 -5.52
CA GLU A 139 28.23 -4.67 -6.16
C GLU A 139 27.10 -4.84 -5.15
N PRO A 140 27.14 -5.82 -4.21
CA PRO A 140 26.06 -5.93 -3.24
C PRO A 140 26.09 -4.89 -2.13
N ALA A 141 27.28 -4.37 -1.78
CA ALA A 141 27.36 -3.18 -0.94
C ALA A 141 26.66 -1.98 -1.60
N ALA A 142 26.96 -1.72 -2.88
CA ALA A 142 26.31 -0.64 -3.63
C ALA A 142 24.80 -0.86 -3.77
N LEU A 143 24.37 -2.09 -4.08
CA LEU A 143 22.96 -2.44 -4.18
C LEU A 143 22.21 -2.17 -2.87
N ALA A 144 22.81 -2.45 -1.72
CA ALA A 144 22.20 -2.18 -0.42
C ALA A 144 21.93 -0.69 -0.20
N HIS A 145 22.85 0.19 -0.59
CA HIS A 145 22.65 1.63 -0.52
C HIS A 145 21.55 2.12 -1.46
N VAL A 146 21.51 1.62 -2.70
CA VAL A 146 20.47 1.97 -3.68
C VAL A 146 19.10 1.49 -3.21
N CYS A 147 19.02 0.25 -2.73
CA CYS A 147 17.79 -0.31 -2.15
C CYS A 147 17.32 0.51 -0.96
N GLN A 148 18.21 0.92 -0.05
CA GLN A 148 17.85 1.75 1.11
C GLN A 148 17.19 3.06 0.68
N GLN A 149 17.82 3.80 -0.23
CA GLN A 149 17.29 5.10 -0.70
C GLN A 149 15.91 4.94 -1.33
N ARG A 150 15.75 3.92 -2.19
CA ARG A 150 14.46 3.66 -2.84
C ARG A 150 13.41 3.18 -1.85
N TYR A 151 13.80 2.41 -0.84
CA TYR A 151 12.90 1.93 0.20
C TYR A 151 12.38 3.09 1.06
N GLU A 152 13.25 4.01 1.47
CA GLU A 152 12.83 5.22 2.21
C GLU A 152 11.84 6.07 1.40
N ALA A 153 12.08 6.24 0.10
CA ALA A 153 11.15 6.93 -0.79
C ALA A 153 9.79 6.23 -0.86
N MET A 154 9.79 4.90 -1.06
CA MET A 154 8.57 4.08 -1.08
C MET A 154 7.77 4.21 0.23
N VAL A 155 8.44 4.15 1.39
CA VAL A 155 7.78 4.29 2.69
C VAL A 155 7.18 5.69 2.86
N SER A 156 7.88 6.73 2.40
CA SER A 156 7.38 8.10 2.44
C SER A 156 6.15 8.28 1.53
N GLU A 157 6.20 7.78 0.30
CA GLU A 157 5.09 7.81 -0.66
C GLU A 157 3.87 7.05 -0.11
N ARG A 158 4.08 5.85 0.43
CA ARG A 158 3.02 5.07 1.07
C ARG A 158 2.38 5.81 2.24
N THR A 159 3.18 6.39 3.12
CA THR A 159 2.67 7.16 4.27
C THR A 159 1.83 8.35 3.79
N ALA A 160 2.25 9.03 2.72
CA ALA A 160 1.47 10.10 2.11
C ALA A 160 0.14 9.59 1.52
N ARG A 161 0.16 8.44 0.84
CA ARG A 161 -1.06 7.81 0.29
C ARG A 161 -2.02 7.33 1.36
N ASP A 162 -1.53 6.71 2.43
CA ASP A 162 -2.38 6.27 3.55
C ASP A 162 -3.09 7.46 4.21
N ASN A 163 -2.43 8.63 4.27
CA ASN A 163 -3.04 9.88 4.72
C ASN A 163 -4.02 10.52 3.72
N ALA A 164 -3.91 10.20 2.43
CA ALA A 164 -4.80 10.72 1.38
C ALA A 164 -6.04 9.81 1.17
N VAL A 165 -5.88 8.49 1.23
CA VAL A 165 -6.95 7.49 1.04
C VAL A 165 -8.00 7.53 2.16
N THR A 166 -7.75 8.25 3.27
CA THR A 166 -8.77 8.57 4.28
C THR A 166 -9.89 9.49 3.78
N VAL A 167 -9.84 10.00 2.55
CA VAL A 167 -10.97 10.73 1.94
C VAL A 167 -12.13 9.76 1.70
N ASP A 168 -13.19 9.88 2.51
CA ASP A 168 -14.43 9.10 2.35
C ASP A 168 -15.10 9.45 1.00
N LEU A 169 -15.36 8.44 0.17
CA LEU A 169 -16.05 8.61 -1.11
C LEU A 169 -17.56 8.87 -0.93
N ARG A 170 -18.11 8.66 0.26
CA ARG A 170 -19.53 8.94 0.56
C ARG A 170 -19.90 10.41 0.33
N PRO A 171 -19.13 11.41 0.83
CA PRO A 171 -19.28 12.81 0.47
C PRO A 171 -19.30 13.08 -1.03
N LEU A 172 -18.38 12.49 -1.81
CA LEU A 172 -18.30 12.70 -3.25
C LEU A 172 -19.54 12.14 -3.97
N ARG A 173 -20.01 10.96 -3.56
CA ARG A 173 -21.27 10.39 -4.07
C ARG A 173 -22.47 11.28 -3.78
N ALA A 174 -22.55 11.85 -2.57
CA ALA A 174 -23.62 12.77 -2.20
C ALA A 174 -23.54 14.09 -3.00
N LYS A 175 -22.32 14.59 -3.25
CA LYS A 175 -22.06 15.79 -4.05
C LYS A 175 -22.51 15.62 -5.51
N ILE A 176 -22.14 14.52 -6.17
CA ILE A 176 -22.59 14.20 -7.54
C ILE A 176 -24.12 14.09 -7.59
N ARG A 177 -24.72 13.39 -6.63
CA ARG A 177 -26.18 13.21 -6.57
C ARG A 177 -26.88 14.56 -6.47
N TRP A 178 -26.46 15.40 -5.53
CA TRP A 178 -27.04 16.73 -5.35
C TRP A 178 -26.85 17.60 -6.62
N ALA A 179 -25.66 17.58 -7.23
CA ALA A 179 -25.40 18.34 -8.44
C ALA A 179 -26.27 17.87 -9.63
N ALA A 180 -26.47 16.56 -9.77
CA ALA A 180 -27.32 15.97 -10.81
C ALA A 180 -28.81 16.32 -10.61
N GLU A 181 -29.31 16.22 -9.37
CA GLU A 181 -30.68 16.60 -9.00
C GLU A 181 -30.92 18.10 -9.22
N ASN A 182 -29.95 18.95 -8.86
CA ASN A 182 -30.01 20.40 -9.05
C ASN A 182 -30.02 20.77 -10.54
N TYR A 183 -29.11 20.19 -11.33
CA TYR A 183 -29.07 20.41 -12.79
C TYR A 183 -30.38 19.96 -13.46
N ALA A 184 -30.88 18.76 -13.12
CA ALA A 184 -32.13 18.25 -13.65
C ALA A 184 -33.32 19.15 -13.28
N SER A 185 -33.41 19.60 -12.03
CA SER A 185 -34.48 20.48 -11.56
C SER A 185 -34.47 21.83 -12.28
N LEU A 186 -33.29 22.43 -12.45
CA LEU A 186 -33.14 23.69 -13.16
C LEU A 186 -33.48 23.54 -14.64
N LEU A 187 -33.00 22.47 -15.30
CA LEU A 187 -33.32 22.20 -16.70
C LEU A 187 -34.84 22.00 -16.91
N ILE A 188 -35.50 21.25 -16.04
CA ILE A 188 -36.96 21.05 -16.05
C ILE A 188 -37.70 22.38 -15.87
N SER A 189 -37.21 23.28 -15.00
CA SER A 189 -37.82 24.60 -14.79
C SER A 189 -37.78 25.51 -16.02
N THR A 190 -36.87 25.21 -16.97
CA THR A 190 -36.73 25.97 -18.22
C THR A 190 -37.61 25.47 -19.37
N LEU A 191 -38.36 24.37 -19.15
CA LEU A 191 -39.27 23.77 -20.14
C LEU A 191 -40.43 24.72 -20.51
N PRO A 192 -40.62 25.09 -21.80
CA PRO A 192 -41.80 25.77 -22.29
C PRO A 192 -43.06 24.99 -21.91
N LYS A 193 -43.97 25.66 -21.22
CA LYS A 193 -45.32 25.13 -20.94
C LYS A 193 -46.10 25.09 -22.26
N GLY A 194 -46.03 23.97 -22.98
CA GLY A 194 -46.74 23.77 -24.24
C GLY A 194 -46.05 22.86 -25.26
N ASP A 195 -44.77 22.50 -25.05
CA ASP A 195 -44.02 21.60 -25.94
C ASP A 195 -43.86 20.21 -25.30
N GLU A 196 -44.86 19.35 -25.54
CA GLU A 196 -44.91 17.98 -25.00
C GLU A 196 -43.79 17.08 -25.57
N GLU A 197 -43.39 17.31 -26.82
CA GLU A 197 -42.36 16.50 -27.49
C GLU A 197 -40.97 16.83 -26.96
N TRP A 198 -40.68 18.12 -26.76
CA TRP A 198 -39.45 18.56 -26.13
C TRP A 198 -39.36 18.12 -24.66
N SER A 199 -40.46 18.24 -23.91
CA SER A 199 -40.53 17.81 -22.51
C SER A 199 -40.30 16.30 -22.35
N LYS A 200 -40.88 15.46 -23.21
CA LYS A 200 -40.65 14.00 -23.20
C LYS A 200 -39.19 13.64 -23.50
N THR A 201 -38.59 14.31 -24.47
CA THR A 201 -37.19 14.06 -24.87
C THR A 201 -36.21 14.42 -23.76
N VAL A 202 -36.39 15.59 -23.13
CA VAL A 202 -35.55 16.04 -22.01
C VAL A 202 -35.71 15.15 -20.77
N LEU A 203 -36.94 14.77 -20.43
CA LEU A 203 -37.19 13.87 -19.29
C LEU A 203 -36.62 12.46 -19.52
N ALA A 204 -36.68 11.94 -20.74
CA ALA A 204 -36.06 10.66 -21.09
C ALA A 204 -34.52 10.72 -20.97
N ALA A 205 -33.91 11.84 -21.36
CA ALA A 205 -32.46 12.05 -21.24
C ALA A 205 -31.99 12.22 -19.78
N LEU A 206 -32.81 12.80 -18.90
CA LEU A 206 -32.52 12.96 -17.46
C LEU A 206 -32.79 11.70 -16.63
N GLN A 207 -33.56 10.75 -17.18
CA GLN A 207 -34.02 9.56 -16.45
C GLN A 207 -32.87 8.73 -15.83
N PRO A 208 -31.72 8.51 -16.50
CA PRO A 208 -30.58 7.80 -15.91
C PRO A 208 -29.96 8.50 -14.70
N MET A 209 -30.03 9.84 -14.63
CA MET A 209 -29.51 10.61 -13.50
C MET A 209 -30.45 10.53 -12.29
N LEU A 210 -31.76 10.51 -12.55
CA LEU A 210 -32.82 10.53 -11.53
C LEU A 210 -33.21 9.13 -11.01
N ALA A 211 -32.88 8.06 -11.75
CA ALA A 211 -33.29 6.70 -11.42
C ALA A 211 -32.49 6.03 -10.27
N THR A 212 -31.51 6.73 -9.67
CA THR A 212 -30.55 6.15 -8.71
C THR A 212 -31.13 5.79 -7.33
N ASP A 213 -32.43 6.01 -7.09
CA ASP A 213 -33.08 5.69 -5.80
C ASP A 213 -33.99 4.43 -5.81
N ILE A 214 -34.34 3.86 -6.96
CA ILE A 214 -35.42 2.85 -7.04
C ILE A 214 -34.97 1.46 -6.55
N THR A 215 -33.67 1.19 -6.46
CA THR A 215 -33.15 -0.14 -6.06
C THR A 215 -32.99 -0.34 -4.56
N ARG A 216 -33.19 0.68 -3.71
CA ARG A 216 -33.02 0.54 -2.26
C ARG A 216 -34.32 0.43 -1.46
N THR A 217 -35.44 0.90 -2.00
CA THR A 217 -36.75 0.90 -1.31
C THR A 217 -37.55 -0.39 -1.52
N LYS A 218 -37.07 -1.33 -2.36
CA LYS A 218 -37.80 -2.56 -2.68
C LYS A 218 -37.38 -3.78 -1.86
N SER A 219 -36.42 -3.62 -0.95
CA SER A 219 -35.89 -4.71 -0.11
C SER A 219 -36.45 -4.73 1.32
N ASP A 220 -37.30 -3.75 1.69
CA ASP A 220 -37.71 -3.53 3.10
C ASP A 220 -39.24 -3.43 3.27
N ALA A 221 -40.02 -3.77 2.23
CA ALA A 221 -41.47 -3.60 2.21
C ALA A 221 -42.24 -4.89 1.85
N GLY A 222 -41.70 -6.05 2.22
CA GLY A 222 -42.33 -7.32 1.88
C GLY A 222 -41.80 -8.49 2.67
N GLU A 223 -41.99 -8.47 3.99
CA GLU A 223 -42.20 -9.67 4.80
C GLU A 223 -42.52 -9.25 6.25
N GLU A 224 -43.76 -8.83 6.50
CA GLU A 224 -44.36 -9.10 7.81
C GLU A 224 -45.89 -9.16 7.72
N SER A 225 -46.41 -10.25 8.30
CA SER A 225 -47.78 -10.48 8.75
C SER A 225 -48.77 -11.19 7.80
N GLU A 226 -48.78 -12.52 7.89
CA GLU A 226 -50.06 -13.25 8.02
C GLU A 226 -49.87 -14.50 8.91
N GLY A 227 -50.63 -14.59 10.01
CA GLY A 227 -50.81 -15.84 10.77
C GLY A 227 -50.55 -15.77 12.27
N ALA A 228 -51.41 -15.07 13.01
CA ALA A 228 -51.56 -15.26 14.45
C ALA A 228 -52.49 -16.45 14.73
N GLU A 229 -52.06 -17.39 15.59
CA GLU A 229 -52.93 -17.98 16.63
C GLU A 229 -52.09 -18.70 17.73
N PRO A 230 -52.29 -18.42 19.03
CA PRO A 230 -51.78 -19.20 20.17
C PRO A 230 -52.89 -20.11 20.77
N PRO A 231 -52.70 -20.82 21.91
CA PRO A 231 -51.55 -21.53 22.49
C PRO A 231 -51.93 -22.99 22.93
N VAL A 232 -50.96 -23.84 23.31
CA VAL A 232 -51.20 -24.89 24.32
C VAL A 232 -49.93 -25.12 25.17
N PRO A 233 -50.01 -25.09 26.52
CA PRO A 233 -48.89 -25.37 27.42
C PRO A 233 -48.96 -26.81 27.96
N VAL A 234 -47.87 -27.58 27.95
CA VAL A 234 -47.73 -28.77 28.82
C VAL A 234 -46.27 -29.07 29.19
N ASP A 235 -46.03 -29.00 30.50
CA ASP A 235 -45.10 -29.71 31.40
C ASP A 235 -43.59 -29.85 31.10
N GLN A 236 -42.83 -29.29 32.05
CA GLN A 236 -41.56 -29.86 32.52
C GLN A 236 -41.81 -31.16 33.29
N PRO A 237 -40.83 -32.07 33.30
CA PRO A 237 -40.44 -32.64 34.57
C PRO A 237 -38.93 -32.53 34.86
N GLU A 238 -38.68 -32.54 36.16
CA GLU A 238 -37.42 -32.40 36.91
C GLU A 238 -36.50 -33.64 36.83
N GLY A 239 -35.23 -33.45 37.23
CA GLY A 239 -34.29 -34.50 37.69
C GLY A 239 -33.45 -35.13 36.57
N GLU A 240 -32.13 -35.31 36.64
CA GLU A 240 -31.13 -35.34 37.73
C GLU A 240 -29.83 -34.62 37.31
#